data_AF-A0A538KA71-F1
#
_entry.id   AF-A0A538KA71-F1
#
_cell.length_a   1.000
_cell.length_b   1.000
_cell.length_c   1.000
_cell.angle_alpha   90.00
_cell.angle_beta   90.00
_cell.angle_gamma   90.00
#
_symmetry.space_group_name_H-M   'P 1'
#
loop_
_entity.id
_entity.type
_entity.pdbx_description
1 polymer ?
#
loop_
_entity_poly.entity_id
_entity_poly.type
_entity_poly.pdbx_seq_one_letter_code
_entity_poly.pdbx_strand_id
1 'polypeptide(L)'
;MNGRLPRYVFPDGTYHVGTRGVDGTPIFRSDDDRRFFLRLFADVVQRHDWLVHVFCLMTNHYHLVVEALRDELSAGCQRLNGVYAQTFNRRHGRKGHLFGDRFWSGLIEDEEELQDACAYVLANPVRAGLCEQPGEWPWSGSRTERTAWRIVAP
;
A
#
# COMPACT_ATOMS: atom_id res chain seq x y z
N MET A 1 24.16 -28.45 -12.57
CA MET A 1 23.14 -28.94 -11.62
C MET A 1 22.42 -27.73 -11.04
N ASN A 2 21.18 -27.49 -11.44
CA ASN A 2 20.33 -26.41 -10.91
C ASN A 2 19.88 -26.78 -9.50
N GLY A 3 20.66 -26.39 -8.50
CA GLY A 3 20.25 -26.46 -7.09
C GLY A 3 19.35 -25.28 -6.77
N ARG A 4 18.05 -25.53 -6.62
CA ARG A 4 17.13 -24.55 -6.03
C ARG A 4 17.61 -24.27 -4.60
N LEU A 5 17.97 -23.01 -4.33
CA LEU A 5 18.47 -22.58 -3.02
C LEU A 5 17.41 -22.80 -1.92
N PRO A 6 17.82 -23.17 -0.69
CA PRO A 6 16.91 -23.39 0.44
C PRO A 6 16.10 -22.14 0.79
N ARG A 7 14.85 -22.35 1.26
CA ARG A 7 13.85 -21.33 1.60
C ARG A 7 14.03 -20.72 3.01
N TYR A 8 15.24 -20.34 3.41
CA TYR A 8 15.47 -19.73 4.73
C TYR A 8 16.52 -18.61 4.66
N VAL A 9 16.17 -17.46 5.26
CA VAL A 9 16.84 -16.15 5.27
C VAL A 9 16.61 -15.32 3.98
N PHE A 10 15.36 -14.90 3.76
CA PHE A 10 15.12 -13.74 2.89
C PHE A 10 15.53 -12.47 3.65
N PRO A 11 16.27 -11.54 3.04
CA PRO A 11 16.64 -10.31 3.73
C PRO A 11 15.38 -9.49 4.03
N ASP A 12 15.35 -8.90 5.22
CA ASP A 12 14.55 -7.71 5.46
C ASP A 12 14.83 -6.72 4.33
N GLY A 13 13.78 -6.09 3.80
CA GLY A 13 13.94 -5.18 2.69
C GLY A 13 12.85 -4.14 2.65
N THR A 14 13.18 -3.03 2.01
CA THR A 14 12.26 -1.93 1.74
C THR A 14 11.64 -2.16 0.37
N TYR A 15 10.31 -2.01 0.29
CA TYR A 15 9.56 -2.26 -0.92
C TYR A 15 8.63 -1.10 -1.24
N HIS A 16 8.63 -0.68 -2.51
CA HIS A 16 7.52 0.08 -3.08
C HIS A 16 6.46 -0.90 -3.57
N VAL A 17 5.26 -0.81 -3.03
CA VAL A 17 4.13 -1.68 -3.33
C VAL A 17 2.99 -0.87 -3.93
N GLY A 18 2.31 -1.45 -4.91
CA GLY A 18 1.10 -0.86 -5.47
C GLY A 18 0.17 -1.89 -6.08
N THR A 19 -1.11 -1.54 -6.15
CA THR A 19 -2.11 -2.28 -6.93
C THR A 19 -3.21 -1.33 -7.40
N ARG A 20 -3.93 -1.73 -8.44
CA ARG A 20 -4.97 -0.93 -9.08
C ARG A 20 -6.25 -1.72 -9.29
N GLY A 21 -7.36 -0.99 -9.35
CA GLY A 21 -8.65 -1.53 -9.72
C GLY A 21 -8.64 -2.10 -11.14
N VAL A 22 -9.39 -3.18 -11.34
CA VAL A 22 -9.59 -3.76 -12.67
C VAL A 22 -10.14 -2.71 -13.62
N ASP A 23 -9.57 -2.62 -14.83
CA ASP A 23 -9.93 -1.63 -15.85
C ASP A 23 -9.94 -0.17 -15.35
N GLY A 24 -9.09 0.14 -14.37
CA GLY A 24 -9.01 1.49 -13.78
C GLY A 24 -10.22 1.86 -12.91
N THR A 25 -11.06 0.90 -12.55
CA THR A 25 -12.24 1.09 -11.69
C THR A 25 -11.86 1.76 -10.37
N PRO A 26 -12.63 2.77 -9.89
CA PRO A 26 -12.44 3.33 -8.56
C PRO A 26 -12.50 2.25 -7.48
N ILE A 27 -11.40 2.11 -6.74
CA ILE A 27 -11.32 1.22 -5.57
C ILE A 27 -11.73 1.95 -4.30
N PHE A 28 -11.79 3.29 -4.32
CA PHE A 28 -12.35 4.13 -3.27
C PHE A 28 -13.45 5.00 -3.88
N ARG A 29 -14.71 4.75 -3.53
CA ARG A 29 -15.86 5.55 -4.01
C ARG A 29 -16.27 6.64 -3.01
N SER A 30 -15.81 6.50 -1.77
CA SER A 30 -16.09 7.40 -0.67
C SER A 30 -14.92 7.44 0.30
N ASP A 31 -14.91 8.46 1.15
CA ASP A 31 -13.93 8.57 2.23
C ASP A 31 -14.07 7.46 3.26
N ASP A 32 -15.27 6.90 3.44
CA ASP A 32 -15.46 5.76 4.32
C ASP A 32 -14.77 4.50 3.78
N ASP A 33 -14.66 4.35 2.46
CA ASP A 33 -13.90 3.26 1.86
C ASP A 33 -12.41 3.40 2.19
N ARG A 34 -11.89 4.63 2.11
CA ARG A 34 -10.50 4.95 2.51
C ARG A 34 -10.27 4.75 4.00
N ARG A 35 -11.18 5.23 4.86
CA ARG A 35 -11.13 5.01 6.32
C ARG A 35 -11.19 3.53 6.69
N PHE A 36 -11.97 2.74 5.97
CA PHE A 36 -11.99 1.29 6.16
C PHE A 36 -10.67 0.66 5.71
N PHE A 37 -10.15 1.04 4.55
CA PHE A 37 -8.85 0.57 4.06
C PHE A 37 -7.72 0.90 5.04
N LEU A 38 -7.64 2.12 5.55
CA LEU A 38 -6.61 2.53 6.52
C LEU A 38 -6.70 1.72 7.83
N ARG A 39 -7.91 1.43 8.32
CA ARG A 39 -8.09 0.54 9.48
C ARG A 39 -7.61 -0.88 9.21
N LEU A 40 -7.95 -1.44 8.05
CA LEU A 40 -7.49 -2.77 7.63
C LEU A 40 -5.98 -2.80 7.40
N PHE A 41 -5.42 -1.75 6.80
CA PHE A 41 -3.99 -1.57 6.59
C PHE A 41 -3.26 -1.49 7.94
N ALA A 42 -3.83 -0.83 8.95
CA ALA A 42 -3.28 -0.81 10.31
C ALA A 42 -3.20 -2.21 10.92
N ASP A 43 -4.27 -3.00 10.81
CA ASP A 43 -4.32 -4.40 11.25
C ASP A 43 -3.24 -5.24 10.54
N VAL A 44 -3.14 -5.11 9.21
CA VAL A 44 -2.14 -5.84 8.42
C VAL A 44 -0.72 -5.48 8.82
N VAL A 45 -0.42 -4.19 8.98
CA VAL A 45 0.91 -3.71 9.40
C VAL A 45 1.31 -4.30 10.75
N GLN A 46 0.40 -4.33 11.73
CA GLN A 46 0.67 -4.92 13.04
C GLN A 46 0.82 -6.44 12.98
N ARG A 47 -0.02 -7.12 12.19
CA ARG A 47 -0.08 -8.58 12.12
C ARG A 47 1.10 -9.21 11.39
N HIS A 48 1.66 -8.47 10.43
CA HIS A 48 2.76 -8.92 9.56
C HIS A 48 4.06 -8.18 9.85
N ASP A 49 4.11 -7.39 10.93
CA ASP A 49 5.28 -6.67 11.43
C ASP A 49 5.96 -5.76 10.39
N TRP A 50 5.16 -5.01 9.64
CA TRP A 50 5.68 -4.04 8.65
C TRP A 50 6.10 -2.74 9.33
N LEU A 51 7.22 -2.16 8.87
CA LEU A 51 7.50 -0.75 9.05
C LEU A 51 7.00 -0.03 7.81
N VAL A 52 6.17 1.00 7.95
CA VAL A 52 5.65 1.77 6.81
C VAL A 52 6.39 3.08 6.77
N HIS A 53 7.06 3.46 5.69
CA HIS A 53 7.63 4.80 5.52
C HIS A 53 6.56 5.79 5.06
N VAL A 54 5.88 5.49 3.96
CA VAL A 54 4.78 6.30 3.41
C VAL A 54 3.68 5.46 2.80
N PHE A 55 2.48 6.02 2.72
CA PHE A 55 1.38 5.49 1.94
C PHE A 55 0.66 6.61 1.20
N CYS A 56 -0.03 6.27 0.12
CA CYS A 56 -0.92 7.16 -0.61
C CYS A 56 -2.09 6.36 -1.21
N LEU A 57 -3.31 6.71 -0.83
CA LEU A 57 -4.53 6.16 -1.42
C LEU A 57 -5.05 7.13 -2.49
N MET A 58 -5.15 6.65 -3.72
CA MET A 58 -5.66 7.44 -4.85
C MET A 58 -7.17 7.19 -5.01
N THR A 59 -7.70 7.22 -6.23
CA THR A 59 -9.10 6.85 -6.51
C THR A 59 -9.21 5.39 -6.94
N ASN A 60 -8.34 4.94 -7.83
CA ASN A 60 -8.36 3.60 -8.41
C ASN A 60 -7.11 2.75 -8.10
N HIS A 61 -6.21 3.23 -7.25
CA HIS A 61 -5.02 2.49 -6.82
C HIS A 61 -4.52 3.02 -5.48
N TYR A 62 -3.53 2.33 -4.91
CA TYR A 62 -2.77 2.82 -3.76
C TYR A 62 -1.27 2.52 -3.95
N HIS A 63 -0.44 3.27 -3.24
CA HIS A 63 1.00 3.04 -3.13
C HIS A 63 1.44 2.98 -1.67
N LEU A 64 2.35 2.07 -1.35
CA LEU A 64 2.96 1.91 -0.03
C LEU A 64 4.48 1.84 -0.19
N VAL A 65 5.25 2.43 0.72
CA VAL A 65 6.69 2.15 0.88
C VAL A 65 6.86 1.56 2.27
N VAL A 66 7.29 0.29 2.33
CA VAL A 66 7.31 -0.49 3.58
C VAL A 66 8.56 -1.34 3.70
N GLU A 67 9.10 -1.47 4.92
CA GLU A 67 10.04 -2.53 5.27
C GLU A 67 9.27 -3.75 5.78
N ALA A 68 9.59 -4.92 5.24
CA ALA A 68 8.98 -6.18 5.66
C ALA A 68 9.87 -7.37 5.29
N LEU A 69 9.66 -8.50 5.96
CA LEU A 69 10.07 -9.78 5.42
C LEU A 69 9.25 -10.09 4.16
N ARG A 70 9.90 -10.57 3.09
CA ARG A 70 9.23 -10.82 1.79
C ARG A 70 7.98 -11.70 1.88
N ASP A 71 8.02 -12.75 2.70
CA ASP A 71 6.88 -13.66 2.87
C ASP A 71 5.74 -12.97 3.64
N GLU A 72 6.07 -12.14 4.63
CA GLU A 72 5.10 -11.32 5.37
C GLU A 72 4.51 -10.20 4.51
N LEU A 73 5.30 -9.62 3.59
CA LEU A 73 4.82 -8.67 2.60
C LEU A 73 3.75 -9.31 1.72
N SER A 74 4.03 -10.51 1.20
CA SER A 74 3.10 -11.23 0.33
C SER A 74 1.82 -11.63 1.06
N ALA A 75 1.95 -12.20 2.27
CA ALA A 75 0.82 -12.60 3.10
C ALA A 75 -0.04 -11.39 3.51
N GLY A 76 0.58 -10.29 3.93
CA GLY A 76 -0.13 -9.08 4.32
C GLY A 76 -0.82 -8.39 3.14
N CYS A 77 -0.19 -8.32 1.96
CA CYS A 77 -0.84 -7.79 0.76
C CYS A 77 -2.01 -8.66 0.29
N GLN A 78 -1.90 -9.99 0.40
CA GLN A 78 -3.00 -10.91 0.11
C GLN A 78 -4.19 -10.65 1.03
N ARG A 79 -3.95 -10.49 2.33
CA ARG A 79 -4.98 -10.18 3.32
C ARG A 79 -5.61 -8.79 3.06
N LEU A 80 -4.78 -7.76 2.90
CA LEU A 80 -5.21 -6.38 2.66
C LEU A 80 -6.15 -6.30 1.46
N ASN A 81 -5.70 -6.82 0.32
CA ASN A 81 -6.46 -6.75 -0.93
C ASN A 81 -7.69 -7.67 -0.91
N GLY A 82 -7.58 -8.87 -0.35
CA GLY A 82 -8.68 -9.83 -0.27
C GLY A 82 -9.82 -9.33 0.61
N VAL A 83 -9.52 -8.94 1.85
CA VAL A 83 -10.54 -8.47 2.81
C VAL A 83 -11.16 -7.15 2.34
N TYR A 84 -10.35 -6.25 1.79
CA TYR A 84 -10.85 -5.00 1.23
C TYR A 84 -11.80 -5.24 0.05
N ALA A 85 -11.39 -6.05 -0.93
CA ALA A 85 -12.22 -6.33 -2.12
C ALA A 85 -13.56 -6.97 -1.75
N GLN A 86 -13.56 -7.93 -0.82
CA GLN A 86 -14.79 -8.56 -0.35
C GLN A 86 -15.72 -7.56 0.34
N THR A 87 -15.18 -6.71 1.21
CA THR A 87 -15.98 -5.71 1.94
C THR A 87 -16.51 -4.62 1.02
N PHE A 88 -15.66 -4.13 0.11
CA PHE A 88 -16.04 -3.17 -0.93
C PHE A 88 -17.15 -3.73 -1.81
N ASN A 89 -17.02 -4.96 -2.29
CA ASN A 89 -18.03 -5.59 -3.14
C ASN A 89 -19.37 -5.74 -2.42
N ARG A 90 -19.36 -6.18 -1.16
CA ARG A 90 -20.58 -6.27 -0.34
C ARG A 90 -21.22 -4.90 -0.14
N ARG A 91 -20.43 -3.87 0.21
CA ARG A 91 -20.93 -2.51 0.46
C ARG A 91 -21.55 -1.88 -0.79
N HIS A 92 -20.92 -2.10 -1.95
CA HIS A 92 -21.30 -1.46 -3.21
C HIS A 92 -22.13 -2.37 -4.14
N GLY A 93 -22.62 -3.51 -3.65
CA GLY A 93 -23.43 -4.46 -4.42
C GLY A 93 -22.73 -5.04 -5.66
N ARG A 94 -21.39 -5.09 -5.66
CA ARG A 94 -20.59 -5.60 -6.79
C ARG A 94 -20.32 -7.10 -6.67
N LYS A 95 -20.03 -7.70 -7.82
CA LYS A 95 -19.51 -9.07 -7.95
C LYS A 95 -18.22 -9.04 -8.77
N GLY A 96 -17.38 -10.07 -8.62
CA GLY A 96 -16.13 -10.21 -9.36
C GLY A 96 -14.93 -9.49 -8.73
N HIS A 97 -13.86 -9.37 -9.49
CA HIS A 97 -12.60 -8.80 -9.03
C HIS A 97 -12.70 -7.28 -8.83
N LEU A 98 -12.16 -6.79 -7.71
CA LEU A 98 -11.97 -5.36 -7.48
C LEU A 98 -10.64 -4.90 -8.09
N PHE A 99 -9.56 -5.59 -7.74
CA PHE A 99 -8.21 -5.37 -8.25
C PHE A 99 -7.99 -6.19 -9.51
N GLY A 100 -7.20 -5.67 -10.46
CA GLY A 100 -6.93 -6.35 -11.73
C GLY A 100 -5.99 -7.53 -11.55
N ASP A 101 -4.72 -7.24 -11.27
CA ASP A 101 -3.66 -8.23 -11.07
C ASP A 101 -3.30 -8.39 -9.59
N ARG A 102 -2.34 -9.29 -9.32
CA ARG A 102 -1.61 -9.27 -8.04
C ARG A 102 -0.97 -7.91 -7.84
N PHE A 103 -0.72 -7.55 -6.57
CA PHE A 103 0.07 -6.36 -6.26
C PHE A 103 1.44 -6.45 -6.93
N TRP A 104 1.94 -5.31 -7.37
CA TRP A 104 3.33 -5.14 -7.77
C TRP A 104 4.17 -4.75 -6.54
N SER A 105 5.41 -5.20 -6.52
CA SER A 105 6.42 -4.81 -5.52
C SER A 105 7.79 -4.66 -6.16
N GLY A 106 8.41 -3.50 -6.03
CA GLY A 106 9.83 -3.26 -6.35
C GLY A 106 10.66 -3.22 -5.07
N LEU A 107 11.83 -3.86 -5.06
CA LEU A 107 12.82 -3.72 -3.99
C LEU A 107 13.46 -2.34 -4.10
N ILE A 108 13.71 -1.70 -2.96
CA ILE A 108 14.48 -0.47 -2.82
C ILE A 108 15.82 -0.89 -2.19
N GLU A 109 16.92 -0.61 -2.90
CA GLU A 109 18.24 -1.16 -2.58
C GLU A 109 19.07 -0.23 -1.68
N ASP A 110 18.80 1.07 -1.70
CA ASP A 110 19.51 2.06 -0.89
C ASP A 110 18.65 3.26 -0.42
N GLU A 111 19.29 4.15 0.33
CA GLU A 111 18.66 5.31 0.96
C GLU A 111 18.22 6.38 -0.06
N GLU A 112 18.95 6.54 -1.18
CA GLU A 112 18.58 7.49 -2.23
C GLU A 112 17.31 7.03 -2.93
N GLU A 113 17.26 5.74 -3.30
CA GLU A 113 16.06 5.11 -3.85
C GLU A 113 14.87 5.17 -2.88
N LEU A 114 15.11 5.02 -1.57
CA LEU A 114 14.07 5.14 -0.55
C LEU A 114 13.48 6.56 -0.53
N GLN A 115 14.33 7.58 -0.54
CA GLN A 115 13.90 8.98 -0.54
C GLN A 115 13.12 9.32 -1.81
N ASP A 116 13.61 8.89 -2.96
CA ASP A 116 12.94 9.08 -4.25
C ASP A 116 11.58 8.37 -4.31
N ALA A 117 11.51 7.13 -3.84
CA ALA A 117 10.25 6.40 -3.77
C ALA A 117 9.25 7.08 -2.83
N CYS A 118 9.70 7.55 -1.66
CA CYS A 118 8.84 8.27 -0.72
C CYS A 118 8.31 9.58 -1.31
N ALA A 119 9.19 10.38 -1.91
CA ALA A 119 8.84 11.64 -2.57
C ALA A 119 7.85 11.40 -3.72
N TYR A 120 8.12 10.39 -4.55
CA TYR A 120 7.23 9.98 -5.63
C TYR A 120 5.84 9.63 -5.11
N VAL A 121 5.74 8.77 -4.09
CA VAL A 121 4.45 8.32 -3.52
C VAL A 121 3.64 9.50 -2.98
N LEU A 122 4.27 10.42 -2.26
CA LEU A 122 3.60 11.61 -1.72
C LEU A 122 3.20 12.61 -2.81
N ALA A 123 3.94 12.68 -3.92
CA ALA A 123 3.64 13.57 -5.05
C ALA A 123 2.55 13.05 -6.00
N ASN A 124 2.14 11.78 -5.88
CA ASN A 124 1.14 11.18 -6.79
C ASN A 124 -0.19 11.95 -6.85
N PRO A 125 -0.79 12.41 -5.74
CA PRO A 125 -2.02 13.21 -5.75
C PRO A 125 -1.87 14.49 -6.59
N VAL A 126 -0.75 15.20 -6.44
CA VAL A 126 -0.45 16.42 -7.19
C VAL A 126 -0.30 16.12 -8.68
N ARG A 127 0.46 15.08 -9.02
CA ARG A 127 0.65 14.63 -10.42
C ARG A 127 -0.66 14.22 -11.09
N ALA A 128 -1.62 13.73 -10.30
CA ALA A 128 -2.96 13.37 -10.76
C ALA A 128 -3.95 14.55 -10.78
N GLY A 129 -3.53 15.75 -10.35
CA GLY A 129 -4.38 16.94 -10.28
C GLY A 129 -5.44 16.88 -9.17
N LEU A 130 -5.21 16.09 -8.11
CA LEU A 130 -6.15 15.95 -7.00
C LEU A 130 -5.97 17.03 -5.92
N CYS A 131 -4.79 17.65 -5.86
CA CYS A 131 -4.45 18.77 -4.97
C CYS A 131 -3.26 19.55 -5.56
N GLU A 132 -2.95 20.73 -5.01
CA GLU A 132 -1.82 21.55 -5.47
C GLU A 132 -0.52 21.14 -4.77
N GLN A 133 -0.61 20.71 -3.51
CA GLN A 133 0.55 20.31 -2.70
C GLN A 133 0.37 18.94 -2.06
N PRO A 134 1.45 18.15 -1.86
CA PRO A 134 1.34 16.81 -1.27
C PRO A 134 0.63 16.75 0.09
N GLY A 135 0.81 17.78 0.94
CA GLY A 135 0.20 17.86 2.27
C GLY A 135 -1.30 18.14 2.28
N GLU A 136 -1.89 18.52 1.15
CA GLU A 136 -3.33 18.81 1.04
C GLU A 136 -4.15 17.54 0.80
N TRP A 137 -3.51 16.42 0.44
CA TRP A 137 -4.20 15.16 0.20
C TRP A 137 -4.33 14.36 1.51
N PRO A 138 -5.52 14.26 2.12
CA PRO A 138 -5.68 13.68 3.45
C PRO A 138 -5.54 12.15 3.47
N TRP A 139 -5.35 11.53 2.30
CA TRP A 139 -5.24 10.09 2.13
C TRP A 139 -3.83 9.63 1.77
N SER A 140 -2.84 10.50 1.97
CA SER A 140 -1.44 10.13 2.09
C SER A 140 -0.99 10.30 3.53
N GLY A 141 0.12 9.66 3.88
CA GLY A 141 0.63 9.71 5.24
C GLY A 141 1.97 9.02 5.34
N SER A 142 2.64 9.26 6.45
CA SER A 142 3.83 8.52 6.82
C SER A 142 3.54 7.73 8.07
N ARG A 143 4.42 6.81 8.36
CA ARG A 143 4.48 6.21 9.67
C ARG A 143 5.97 6.08 9.92
N THR A 144 6.38 6.29 11.15
CA THR A 144 7.80 6.20 11.50
C THR A 144 8.01 5.21 12.63
N GLU A 145 6.92 4.60 13.12
CA GLU A 145 6.93 3.68 14.26
C GLU A 145 5.91 2.55 14.05
N ARG A 146 6.23 1.35 14.57
CA ARG A 146 5.40 0.13 14.45
C ARG A 146 4.02 0.26 15.12
N THR A 147 3.70 1.36 15.83
CA THR A 147 2.47 1.49 16.63
C THR A 147 1.67 2.79 16.49
N ALA A 148 2.12 3.81 15.74
CA ALA A 148 1.38 5.07 15.64
C ALA A 148 1.33 5.64 14.20
N TRP A 149 0.12 5.95 13.71
CA TRP A 149 -0.07 6.70 12.47
C TRP A 149 0.33 8.15 12.67
N ARG A 150 1.16 8.69 11.77
CA ARG A 150 1.33 10.14 11.62
C ARG A 150 0.85 10.51 10.23
N ILE A 151 -0.34 11.08 10.12
CA ILE A 151 -0.71 11.76 8.88
C ILE A 151 0.42 12.77 8.59
N VAL A 152 0.94 12.81 7.36
CA VAL A 152 1.97 13.79 7.03
C VAL A 152 1.27 15.15 7.05
N ALA A 153 1.38 15.81 8.22
CA ALA A 153 0.76 17.06 8.66
C ALA A 153 -0.65 16.96 9.32
N PRO A 154 -0.93 17.84 10.32
CA PRO A 154 -2.28 18.18 10.77
C PRO A 154 -3.04 19.03 9.75
#